data_AF-A0A2V5QI15-F1
#
_entry.id   AF-A0A2V5QI15-F1
#
_cell.length_a   1.000
_cell.length_b   1.000
_cell.length_c   1.000
_cell.angle_alpha   90.00
_cell.angle_beta   90.00
_cell.angle_gamma   90.00
#
_symmetry.space_group_name_H-M   'P 1'
#
loop_
_entity.id
_entity.type
_entity.pdbx_description
1 polymer ?
#
loop_
_entity_poly.entity_id
_entity_poly.type
_entity_poly.pdbx_seq_one_letter_code
_entity_poly.pdbx_strand_id
1 'polypeptide(L)'
;MWEVMAPSPPTVVDEKRRIQRAAQSCHYFNWLAPTFRYVHAVGAELPQECVGLMTPTFLSDQFDTMYYVSSYRTWFFQQDLRPVYEYHHRFLQHLSFRRPAGRWILKAPTHMFAMPALLSVYPDALFVQTHRTPVDAMASVSSLVTILRSAFSN
;
A
#
# COMPACT_ATOMS: atom_id res chain seq x y z
N MET A 1 5.46 -3.16 -7.46
CA MET A 1 6.00 -3.30 -6.08
C MET A 1 7.42 -2.76 -5.94
N TRP A 2 8.32 -3.05 -6.88
CA TRP A 2 9.74 -2.68 -6.79
C TRP A 2 9.99 -1.16 -6.65
N GLU A 3 9.17 -0.33 -7.31
CA GLU A 3 9.23 1.14 -7.22
C GLU A 3 8.91 1.67 -5.82
N VAL A 4 8.13 0.92 -5.04
CA VAL A 4 7.79 1.27 -3.65
C VAL A 4 8.87 0.78 -2.70
N MET A 5 9.38 -0.43 -2.91
CA MET A 5 10.40 -1.05 -2.06
C MET A 5 11.75 -0.34 -2.14
N ALA A 6 12.13 0.11 -3.33
CA ALA A 6 13.37 0.82 -3.55
C ALA A 6 13.08 1.96 -4.53
N PRO A 7 12.59 3.13 -4.09
CA PRO A 7 12.15 4.21 -4.99
C PRO A 7 13.30 5.02 -5.60
N SER A 8 14.50 4.96 -5.03
CA SER A 8 15.66 5.74 -5.48
C SER A 8 16.75 4.84 -6.08
N PRO A 9 17.42 5.26 -7.17
CA PRO A 9 17.15 6.48 -7.95
C PRO A 9 15.88 6.34 -8.82
N PRO A 10 15.12 7.40 -9.14
CA PRO A 10 13.91 7.33 -9.98
C PRO A 10 14.26 7.28 -11.47
N THR A 11 15.31 6.55 -11.82
CA THR A 11 15.89 6.44 -13.16
C THR A 11 16.02 4.97 -13.54
N VAL A 12 16.32 4.70 -14.82
CA VAL A 12 16.61 3.34 -15.33
C VAL A 12 17.89 2.73 -14.74
N VAL A 13 18.71 3.52 -14.05
CA VAL A 13 19.94 3.04 -13.39
C VAL A 13 19.58 1.99 -12.35
N ASP A 14 20.24 0.83 -12.45
CA ASP A 14 20.07 -0.34 -11.57
C ASP A 14 18.64 -0.89 -11.48
N GLU A 15 17.76 -0.54 -12.43
CA GLU A 15 16.37 -0.99 -12.43
C GLU A 15 16.25 -2.51 -12.37
N LYS A 16 16.95 -3.23 -13.26
CA LYS A 16 16.92 -4.70 -13.28
C LYS A 16 17.32 -5.30 -11.94
N ARG A 17 18.32 -4.72 -11.27
CA ARG A 17 18.79 -5.17 -9.95
C ARG A 17 17.74 -4.89 -8.86
N ARG A 18 17.06 -3.75 -8.91
CA ARG A 18 15.97 -3.40 -7.98
C ARG A 18 14.75 -4.31 -8.17
N ILE A 19 14.38 -4.60 -9.43
CA ILE A 19 13.33 -5.57 -9.77
C ILE A 19 13.69 -6.96 -9.24
N GLN A 20 14.92 -7.43 -9.48
CA GLN A 20 15.40 -8.71 -8.96
C GLN A 20 15.33 -8.80 -7.43
N ARG A 21 15.76 -7.75 -6.72
CA ARG A 21 15.64 -7.69 -5.25
C ARG A 21 14.19 -7.74 -4.79
N ALA A 22 13.31 -6.99 -5.44
CA ALA A 22 11.87 -7.02 -5.13
C ALA A 22 11.28 -8.42 -5.40
N ALA A 23 11.69 -9.09 -6.48
CA ALA A 23 11.27 -10.45 -6.80
C ALA A 23 11.74 -11.45 -5.74
N GLN A 24 12.98 -11.32 -5.24
CA GLN A 24 13.48 -12.11 -4.13
C GLN A 24 12.65 -11.89 -2.86
N SER A 25 12.37 -10.63 -2.48
CA SER A 25 11.51 -10.32 -1.34
C SER A 25 10.10 -10.88 -1.49
N CYS A 26 9.50 -10.81 -2.69
CA CYS A 26 8.21 -11.46 -2.97
C CYS A 26 8.28 -12.97 -2.77
N HIS A 27 9.38 -13.61 -3.19
CA HIS A 27 9.59 -15.04 -3.01
C HIS A 27 9.70 -15.42 -1.53
N TYR A 28 10.49 -14.68 -0.74
CA TYR A 28 10.60 -14.88 0.70
C TYR A 28 9.26 -14.69 1.41
N PHE A 29 8.50 -13.65 1.04
CA PHE A 29 7.18 -13.41 1.58
C PHE A 29 6.21 -14.55 1.25
N ASN A 30 6.21 -15.04 0.01
CA ASN A 30 5.41 -16.19 -0.40
C ASN A 30 5.81 -17.48 0.33
N TRP A 31 7.08 -17.62 0.73
CA TRP A 31 7.52 -18.73 1.55
C TRP A 31 7.00 -18.65 2.99
N LEU A 32 6.98 -17.44 3.59
CA LEU A 32 6.43 -17.20 4.93
C LEU A 32 4.90 -17.31 4.98
N ALA A 33 4.21 -16.79 3.96
CA ALA A 33 2.76 -16.72 3.88
C ALA A 33 2.25 -17.35 2.56
N PRO A 34 2.39 -18.67 2.36
CA PRO A 34 2.11 -19.33 1.08
C PRO A 34 0.65 -19.25 0.65
N THR A 35 -0.27 -19.03 1.59
CA THR A 35 -1.69 -18.83 1.31
C THR A 35 -2.02 -17.41 0.83
N PHE A 36 -1.15 -16.43 1.12
CA PHE A 36 -1.41 -15.02 0.79
C PHE A 36 -1.52 -14.78 -0.71
N ARG A 37 -0.70 -15.46 -1.52
CA ARG A 37 -0.70 -15.31 -2.99
C ARG A 37 -2.04 -15.63 -3.65
N TYR A 38 -2.89 -16.42 -2.99
CA TYR A 38 -4.23 -16.75 -3.49
C TYR A 38 -5.27 -15.68 -3.15
N VAL A 39 -4.97 -14.82 -2.17
CA VAL A 39 -5.87 -13.76 -1.67
C VAL A 39 -5.44 -12.40 -2.23
N HIS A 40 -4.15 -12.21 -2.50
CA HIS A 40 -3.61 -10.97 -3.03
C HIS A 40 -2.47 -11.26 -4.02
N ALA A 41 -2.58 -10.74 -5.25
CA ALA A 41 -1.52 -10.86 -6.23
C ALA A 41 -0.29 -10.07 -5.76
N VAL A 42 0.85 -10.73 -5.68
CA VAL A 42 2.13 -10.12 -5.29
C VAL A 42 3.15 -10.42 -6.37
N GLY A 43 3.83 -9.38 -6.84
CA GLY A 43 4.88 -9.50 -7.83
C GLY A 43 5.68 -8.21 -7.91
N ALA A 44 6.97 -8.35 -8.25
CA ALA A 44 7.90 -7.21 -8.31
C ALA A 44 7.35 -6.07 -9.18
N GLU A 45 6.84 -6.40 -10.36
CA GLU A 45 6.34 -5.46 -11.38
C GLU A 45 4.83 -5.25 -11.33
N LEU A 46 4.10 -5.91 -10.43
CA LEU A 46 2.66 -5.67 -10.29
C LEU A 46 2.39 -4.31 -9.61
N PRO A 47 1.26 -3.66 -9.93
CA PRO A 47 0.82 -2.46 -9.23
C PRO A 47 0.77 -2.69 -7.71
N GLN A 48 1.22 -1.69 -6.95
CA GLN A 48 1.22 -1.75 -5.50
C GLN A 48 0.18 -0.77 -4.93
N GLU A 49 -0.46 -1.17 -3.85
CA GLU A 49 -1.38 -0.29 -3.13
C GLU A 49 -0.65 0.88 -2.44
N CYS A 50 -1.34 2.02 -2.34
CA CYS A 50 -0.81 3.23 -1.71
C CYS A 50 -0.43 3.04 -0.24
N VAL A 51 -1.02 2.05 0.45
CA VAL A 51 -0.68 1.71 1.85
C VAL A 51 0.81 1.43 2.01
N GLY A 52 1.44 0.78 1.02
CA GLY A 52 2.88 0.52 1.02
C GLY A 52 3.73 1.77 0.81
N LEU A 53 3.23 2.73 0.01
CA LEU A 53 3.87 4.04 -0.17
C LEU A 53 3.75 4.89 1.10
N MET A 54 2.69 4.72 1.87
CA MET A 54 2.41 5.48 3.08
C MET A 54 3.16 4.94 4.30
N THR A 55 3.53 3.66 4.32
CA THR A 55 4.21 3.00 5.45
C THR A 55 5.41 3.75 6.05
N PRO A 56 6.29 4.44 5.29
CA PRO A 56 7.39 5.22 5.85
C PRO A 56 6.96 6.39 6.77
N THR A 57 5.70 6.82 6.73
CA THR A 57 5.17 7.86 7.62
C THR A 57 4.70 7.32 8.97
N PHE A 58 4.68 6.00 9.17
CA PHE A 58 4.09 5.31 10.32
C PHE A 58 2.58 5.57 10.51
N LEU A 59 1.91 6.18 9.53
CA LEU A 59 0.48 6.43 9.48
C LEU A 59 -0.10 5.64 8.31
N SER A 60 -0.24 4.33 8.47
CA SER A 60 -0.73 3.39 7.45
C SER A 60 -1.55 2.27 8.09
N ASP A 61 -2.69 1.96 7.50
CA ASP A 61 -3.54 0.83 7.89
C ASP A 61 -2.85 -0.54 7.65
N GLN A 62 -1.73 -0.56 6.92
CA GLN A 62 -0.88 -1.72 6.77
C GLN A 62 -0.45 -2.29 8.14
N PHE A 63 -0.16 -1.44 9.13
CA PHE A 63 0.28 -1.92 10.45
C PHE A 63 -0.85 -2.60 11.23
N ASP A 64 -2.09 -2.07 11.19
CA ASP A 64 -3.26 -2.74 11.80
C ASP A 64 -3.56 -4.07 11.08
N THR A 65 -3.34 -4.12 9.77
CA THR A 65 -3.60 -5.32 8.98
C THR A 65 -2.57 -6.42 9.25
N MET A 66 -1.29 -6.06 9.39
CA MET A 66 -0.20 -7.02 9.57
C MET A 66 0.00 -7.45 11.03
N TYR A 67 -0.26 -6.57 12.00
CA TYR A 67 0.04 -6.81 13.41
C TYR A 67 -1.20 -6.62 14.29
N TYR A 68 -1.25 -7.33 15.42
CA TYR A 68 -2.29 -7.09 16.42
C TYR A 68 -1.83 -6.02 17.43
N VAL A 69 -2.04 -4.74 17.07
CA VAL A 69 -1.67 -3.58 17.91
C VAL A 69 -2.89 -2.68 18.11
N SER A 70 -3.75 -3.05 19.05
CA SER A 70 -5.01 -2.36 19.31
C SER A 70 -4.84 -0.87 19.68
N SER A 71 -3.75 -0.53 20.37
CA SER A 71 -3.39 0.85 20.70
C SER A 71 -3.08 1.68 19.45
N TYR A 72 -2.31 1.13 18.52
CA TYR A 72 -2.02 1.77 17.23
C TYR A 72 -3.29 1.99 16.43
N ARG A 73 -4.13 0.95 16.31
CA ARG A 73 -5.41 1.03 15.58
C ARG A 73 -6.28 2.16 16.12
N THR A 74 -6.47 2.21 17.43
CA THR A 74 -7.31 3.22 18.10
C THR A 74 -6.77 4.63 17.87
N TRP A 75 -5.46 4.80 18.01
CA TRP A 75 -4.79 6.06 17.76
C TRP A 75 -4.87 6.48 16.29
N PHE A 76 -4.59 5.57 15.35
CA PHE A 76 -4.51 5.82 13.91
C PHE A 76 -5.81 6.40 13.34
N PHE A 77 -6.96 5.84 13.70
CA PHE A 77 -8.27 6.33 13.23
C PHE A 77 -8.64 7.74 13.74
N GLN A 78 -7.87 8.32 14.65
CA GLN A 78 -8.07 9.68 15.17
C GLN A 78 -7.10 10.70 14.54
N GLN A 79 -6.18 10.27 13.68
CA GLN A 79 -5.12 11.14 13.15
C GLN A 79 -5.55 11.93 11.90
N ASP A 80 -4.96 13.12 11.74
CA ASP A 80 -4.99 13.84 10.46
C ASP A 80 -4.03 13.16 9.47
N LEU A 81 -4.56 12.67 8.36
CA LEU A 81 -3.81 11.99 7.31
C LEU A 81 -3.28 12.93 6.21
N ARG A 82 -3.51 14.24 6.32
CA ARG A 82 -2.99 15.22 5.33
C ARG A 82 -1.46 15.16 5.17
N PRO A 83 -0.63 15.10 6.24
CA PRO A 83 0.83 14.96 6.07
C PRO A 83 1.22 13.68 5.32
N VAL A 84 0.42 12.62 5.45
CA VAL A 84 0.61 11.36 4.72
C VAL A 84 0.36 11.54 3.24
N TYR A 85 -0.71 12.24 2.86
CA TYR A 85 -1.00 12.53 1.46
C TYR A 85 -0.01 13.53 0.83
N GLU A 86 0.52 14.49 1.60
CA GLU A 86 1.61 15.36 1.15
C GLU A 86 2.90 14.57 0.88
N TYR A 87 3.26 13.64 1.76
CA TYR A 87 4.36 12.70 1.53
C TYR A 87 4.10 11.85 0.29
N HIS A 88 2.90 11.28 0.18
CA HIS A 88 2.48 10.49 -0.96
C HIS A 88 2.61 11.29 -2.27
N HIS A 89 2.25 12.57 -2.28
CA HIS A 89 2.38 13.44 -3.44
C HIS A 89 3.83 13.60 -3.86
N ARG A 90 4.73 13.89 -2.91
CA ARG A 90 6.17 13.97 -3.17
C ARG A 90 6.73 12.64 -3.68
N PHE A 91 6.24 11.51 -3.16
CA PHE A 91 6.66 10.18 -3.62
C PHE A 91 6.27 9.94 -5.08
N LEU A 92 5.03 10.27 -5.47
CA LEU A 92 4.58 10.15 -6.86
C LEU A 92 5.34 11.09 -7.80
N GLN A 93 5.60 12.34 -7.37
CA GLN A 93 6.45 13.27 -8.13
C GLN A 93 7.86 12.70 -8.33
N HIS A 94 8.43 12.10 -7.29
CA HIS A 94 9.73 11.43 -7.36
C HIS A 94 9.72 10.31 -8.40
N LEU A 95 8.71 9.43 -8.39
CA LEU A 95 8.57 8.39 -9.41
C LEU A 95 8.38 8.96 -10.83
N SER A 96 7.67 10.09 -10.96
CA SER A 96 7.45 10.74 -12.25
C SER A 96 8.64 11.56 -12.79
N PHE A 97 9.67 11.84 -11.98
CA PHE A 97 10.75 12.78 -12.31
C PHE A 97 11.45 12.51 -13.66
N ARG A 98 11.51 11.26 -14.11
CA ARG A 98 12.04 10.86 -15.44
C ARG A 98 11.13 9.88 -16.20
N ARG A 99 9.94 9.62 -15.66
CA ARG A 99 8.92 8.73 -16.22
C ARG A 99 7.58 9.46 -16.13
N PRO A 100 7.32 10.41 -17.04
CA PRO A 100 6.09 11.17 -16.98
C PRO A 100 4.89 10.21 -17.03
N ALA A 101 4.12 10.19 -15.96
CA ALA A 101 2.85 9.49 -15.92
C ALA A 101 1.79 10.46 -16.49
N GLY A 102 1.04 10.03 -17.51
CA GLY A 102 -0.06 10.86 -18.03
C GLY A 102 -1.17 11.07 -16.99
N ARG A 103 -1.47 10.04 -16.20
CA ARG A 103 -2.41 10.09 -15.08
C ARG A 103 -2.08 8.95 -14.11
N TRP A 104 -2.01 9.26 -12.82
CA TRP A 104 -1.83 8.24 -11.78
C TRP A 104 -3.14 7.49 -11.53
N ILE A 105 -3.05 6.16 -11.49
CA ILE A 105 -4.12 5.28 -11.02
C ILE A 105 -3.66 4.72 -9.69
N LEU A 106 -4.43 4.99 -8.64
CA LEU A 106 -4.04 4.76 -7.25
C LEU A 106 -5.13 3.92 -6.57
N LYS A 107 -4.72 3.10 -5.60
CA LYS A 107 -5.63 2.24 -4.85
C LYS A 107 -5.10 2.00 -3.44
N ALA A 108 -5.95 2.24 -2.46
CA ALA A 108 -5.77 1.80 -1.08
C ALA A 108 -7.11 1.81 -0.35
N PRO A 109 -7.36 0.88 0.58
CA PRO A 109 -8.51 0.94 1.49
C PRO A 109 -8.56 2.25 2.28
N THR A 110 -7.40 2.79 2.68
CA THR A 110 -7.27 4.06 3.41
C THR A 110 -7.98 5.24 2.75
N HIS A 111 -8.07 5.25 1.41
CA HIS A 111 -8.72 6.34 0.67
C HIS A 111 -10.20 6.47 1.00
N MET A 112 -10.88 5.38 1.42
CA MET A 112 -12.31 5.39 1.72
C MET A 112 -12.65 6.24 2.96
N PHE A 113 -11.82 6.22 4.00
CA PHE A 113 -12.08 6.98 5.23
C PHE A 113 -11.26 8.27 5.33
N ALA A 114 -10.24 8.44 4.48
CA ALA A 114 -9.35 9.60 4.49
C ALA A 114 -9.64 10.60 3.34
N MET A 115 -10.84 10.56 2.75
CA MET A 115 -11.22 11.39 1.61
C MET A 115 -10.97 12.90 1.82
N PRO A 116 -11.31 13.52 2.97
CA PRO A 116 -11.06 14.95 3.17
C PRO A 116 -9.57 15.32 3.09
N ALA A 117 -8.71 14.50 3.70
CA ALA A 117 -7.27 14.70 3.66
C ALA A 117 -6.71 14.50 2.24
N LEU A 118 -7.20 13.48 1.53
CA LEU A 118 -6.82 13.21 0.14
C LEU A 118 -7.19 14.41 -0.75
N LEU A 119 -8.44 14.87 -0.72
CA LEU A 119 -8.92 16.00 -1.52
C LEU A 119 -8.20 17.32 -1.18
N SER A 120 -7.69 17.48 0.04
CA SER A 120 -6.88 18.66 0.39
C SER A 120 -5.54 18.72 -0.36
N VAL A 121 -5.02 17.57 -0.80
CA VAL A 121 -3.74 17.45 -1.53
C VAL A 121 -3.97 17.23 -3.03
N TYR A 122 -5.03 16.51 -3.40
CA TYR A 122 -5.42 16.22 -4.79
C TYR A 122 -6.83 16.75 -5.04
N PRO A 123 -7.01 18.07 -5.20
CA PRO A 123 -8.34 18.66 -5.37
C PRO A 123 -9.02 18.23 -6.69
N ASP A 124 -8.24 17.72 -7.65
CA ASP A 124 -8.68 17.21 -8.95
C ASP A 124 -8.81 15.67 -8.99
N ALA A 125 -8.74 15.00 -7.84
CA ALA A 125 -8.85 13.54 -7.76
C ALA A 125 -10.22 13.05 -8.26
N LEU A 126 -10.19 11.96 -9.04
CA LEU A 126 -11.38 11.22 -9.47
C LEU A 126 -11.47 9.92 -8.68
N PHE A 127 -12.65 9.65 -8.12
CA PHE A 127 -12.88 8.47 -7.30
C PHE A 127 -13.68 7.42 -8.05
N VAL A 128 -13.19 6.18 -7.99
CA VAL A 128 -13.93 4.99 -8.41
C VAL A 128 -14.10 4.12 -7.17
N GLN A 129 -15.31 4.10 -6.60
CA GLN A 129 -15.64 3.25 -5.47
C GLN A 129 -16.20 1.92 -5.99
N THR A 130 -15.53 0.82 -5.67
CA THR A 130 -16.02 -0.51 -5.97
C THR A 130 -16.93 -1.00 -4.85
N HIS A 131 -17.98 -1.74 -5.21
CA HIS A 131 -18.96 -2.27 -4.26
C HIS A 131 -18.97 -3.80 -4.32
N ARG A 132 -19.10 -4.43 -3.15
CA ARG A 132 -19.28 -5.87 -2.94
C ARG A 132 -20.21 -6.05 -1.74
N THR A 133 -20.92 -7.17 -1.67
CA THR A 133 -21.72 -7.54 -0.50
C THR A 133 -20.90 -7.38 0.79
N PRO A 134 -21.38 -6.66 1.82
CA PRO A 134 -20.63 -6.40 3.03
C PRO A 134 -20.15 -7.67 3.74
N VAL A 135 -21.01 -8.69 3.81
CA VAL A 135 -20.69 -9.98 4.46
C VAL A 135 -19.52 -10.68 3.76
N ASP A 136 -19.54 -10.74 2.42
CA ASP A 136 -18.46 -11.37 1.65
C ASP A 136 -17.15 -10.58 1.75
N ALA A 137 -17.24 -9.24 1.74
CA ALA A 137 -16.09 -8.37 1.91
C ALA A 137 -15.46 -8.54 3.30
N MET A 138 -16.29 -8.58 4.35
CA MET A 138 -15.84 -8.80 5.73
C MET A 138 -15.19 -10.17 5.92
N ALA A 139 -15.80 -11.24 5.40
CA ALA A 139 -15.22 -12.58 5.46
C ALA A 139 -13.85 -12.62 4.75
N SER A 140 -13.74 -12.00 3.57
CA SER A 140 -12.50 -11.90 2.80
C SER A 140 -11.42 -11.12 3.56
N VAL A 141 -11.76 -9.97 4.15
CA VAL A 141 -10.80 -9.14 4.91
C VAL A 141 -10.36 -9.86 6.19
N SER A 142 -11.28 -10.52 6.90
CA SER A 142 -10.94 -11.33 8.08
C SER A 142 -9.97 -12.46 7.73
N SER A 143 -10.20 -13.17 6.62
CA SER A 143 -9.28 -14.21 6.14
C SER A 143 -7.89 -13.64 5.81
N LEU A 144 -7.84 -12.50 5.10
CA LEU A 144 -6.59 -11.81 4.78
C LEU A 144 -5.80 -11.42 6.04
N VAL A 145 -6.47 -10.79 7.01
CA VAL A 145 -5.87 -10.35 8.28
C VAL A 145 -5.37 -11.55 9.09
N THR A 146 -6.13 -12.64 9.16
CA THR A 146 -5.69 -13.87 9.85
C THR A 146 -4.41 -14.45 9.23
N ILE A 147 -4.34 -14.53 7.90
CA ILE A 147 -3.15 -15.01 7.19
C ILE A 147 -1.96 -14.11 7.49
N LEU A 148 -2.11 -12.79 7.34
CA LEU A 148 -1.04 -11.84 7.58
C LEU A 148 -0.57 -11.88 9.03
N ARG A 149 -1.49 -11.83 9.99
CA ARG A 149 -1.13 -11.87 11.40
C ARG A 149 -0.45 -13.18 11.77
N SER A 150 -0.86 -14.33 11.26
CA SER A 150 -0.16 -15.59 11.55
C SER A 150 1.33 -15.61 11.13
N ALA A 151 1.72 -14.79 10.15
CA ALA A 151 3.10 -14.68 9.69
C ALA A 151 3.92 -13.65 10.49
N PHE A 152 3.26 -12.67 11.12
CA PHE A 152 3.91 -11.49 11.72
C PHE A 152 3.57 -11.25 13.20
N SER A 153 2.63 -11.98 13.77
CA SER A 153 2.08 -11.87 15.12
C SER A 153 1.71 -13.26 15.65
N ASN A 154 1.86 -13.46 16.96
CA ASN A 154 1.28 -14.63 17.63
C ASN A 154 -0.19 -14.38 17.96
#